data_AF-A0AAU1PK78-F1
#
_entry.id   AF-A0AAU1PK78-F1
#
_cell.length_a   1.000
_cell.length_b   1.000
_cell.length_c   1.000
_cell.angle_alpha   90.00
_cell.angle_beta   90.00
_cell.angle_gamma   90.00
#
_symmetry.space_group_name_H-M   'P 1'
#
loop_
_entity.id
_entity.type
_entity.pdbx_description
1 polymer ?
#
loop_
_entity_poly.entity_id
_entity_poly.type
_entity_poly.pdbx_seq_one_letter_code
_entity_poly.pdbx_strand_id
1 'polypeptide(L)'
;MSMKRTNVYADPEDLAIIKEAAARRGISEAEIIRQGIHLAAMANRVWDEPLFSRTFEGPGRTPSKEDVRSAVADAVQREGESGVTA
;
A
#
# COMPACT_ATOMS: atom_id res chain seq x y z
N MET A 1 14.01 -18.23 -2.80
CA MET A 1 14.10 -18.11 -1.32
C MET A 1 13.44 -19.34 -0.74
N SER A 2 14.13 -20.08 0.13
CA SER A 2 13.57 -21.26 0.80
C SER A 2 12.59 -20.84 1.91
N MET A 3 11.54 -21.64 2.14
CA MET A 3 10.62 -21.41 3.25
C MET A 3 11.32 -21.71 4.58
N LYS A 4 11.15 -20.84 5.58
CA LYS A 4 11.64 -21.05 6.95
C LYS A 4 10.52 -21.60 7.82
N ARG A 5 10.82 -22.62 8.64
CA ARG A 5 9.86 -23.19 9.60
C ARG A 5 9.75 -22.30 10.84
N THR A 6 8.52 -22.01 11.25
CA THR A 6 8.19 -21.26 12.46
C THR A 6 7.05 -21.97 13.19
N ASN A 7 7.10 -22.01 14.53
CA ASN A 7 6.01 -22.51 15.36
C ASN A 7 5.29 -21.31 15.98
N VAL A 8 3.96 -21.32 15.98
CA VAL A 8 3.11 -20.26 16.55
C VAL A 8 1.97 -20.88 17.34
N TYR A 9 1.48 -20.17 18.35
CA TYR A 9 0.22 -20.49 19.03
C TYR A 9 -0.93 -19.77 18.32
N ALA A 10 -2.07 -20.45 18.21
CA ALA A 10 -3.29 -19.92 17.62
C ALA A 10 -4.48 -20.41 18.44
N ASP A 11 -5.61 -19.70 18.35
CA ASP A 11 -6.84 -20.12 19.01
C ASP A 11 -7.32 -21.47 18.44
N PRO A 12 -7.72 -22.45 19.29
CA PRO A 12 -8.26 -23.71 18.80
C PRO A 12 -9.49 -23.55 17.89
N GLU A 13 -10.32 -22.54 18.10
CA GLU A 13 -11.49 -22.26 17.25
C GLU A 13 -11.05 -21.78 15.86
N ASP A 14 -10.05 -20.89 15.77
CA ASP A 14 -9.47 -20.45 14.51
C ASP A 14 -8.86 -21.62 13.72
N LEU A 15 -8.15 -22.52 14.42
CA LEU A 15 -7.59 -23.72 13.80
C LEU A 15 -8.67 -24.65 13.23
N ALA A 16 -9.81 -24.79 13.93
CA ALA A 16 -10.95 -25.56 13.44
C ALA A 16 -11.55 -24.96 12.16
N ILE A 17 -11.72 -23.63 12.13
CA ILE A 17 -12.22 -22.91 10.95
C ILE A 17 -11.26 -23.05 9.77
N ILE A 18 -9.94 -22.91 10.00
CA ILE A 18 -8.91 -23.09 8.96
C ILE A 18 -8.94 -24.50 8.39
N LYS A 19 -9.06 -25.52 9.25
CA LYS A 19 -9.14 -26.91 8.84
C LYS A 19 -10.35 -27.21 7.96
N GLU A 20 -11.52 -26.69 8.33
CA GLU A 20 -12.72 -26.83 7.50
C GLU A 20 -12.56 -26.13 6.15
N ALA A 21 -12.01 -24.91 6.15
CA ALA A 21 -11.75 -24.15 4.92
C ALA A 21 -10.75 -24.86 3.99
N ALA A 22 -9.69 -25.45 4.56
CA ALA A 22 -8.69 -26.23 3.84
C ALA A 22 -9.34 -27.46 3.15
N ALA A 23 -10.17 -28.20 3.89
CA ALA A 23 -10.90 -29.35 3.38
C ALA A 23 -11.86 -28.96 2.23
N ARG A 24 -12.64 -27.87 2.40
CA ARG A 24 -13.54 -27.36 1.35
C ARG A 24 -12.81 -26.95 0.07
N ARG A 25 -11.57 -26.46 0.20
CA ARG A 25 -10.76 -25.95 -0.92
C ARG A 25 -9.80 -26.99 -1.51
N GLY A 26 -9.68 -28.18 -0.90
CA GLY A 26 -8.74 -29.21 -1.34
C GLY A 26 -7.27 -28.82 -1.21
N ILE A 27 -6.93 -27.95 -0.26
CA ILE A 27 -5.55 -27.48 0.01
C ILE A 27 -5.12 -27.84 1.43
N SER A 28 -3.83 -27.74 1.73
CA SER A 28 -3.33 -27.97 3.10
C SER A 28 -3.65 -26.81 4.04
N GLU A 29 -3.88 -27.10 5.34
CA GLU A 29 -4.01 -26.07 6.39
C GLU A 29 -2.83 -25.10 6.40
N ALA A 30 -1.62 -25.63 6.21
CA ALA A 30 -0.38 -24.85 6.14
C ALA A 30 -0.38 -23.83 4.99
N GLU A 31 -1.11 -24.08 3.90
CA GLU A 31 -1.25 -23.15 2.79
C GLU A 31 -2.09 -21.93 3.17
N ILE A 32 -3.20 -22.15 3.88
CA ILE A 32 -4.02 -21.06 4.41
C ILE A 32 -3.23 -20.24 5.43
N ILE A 33 -2.50 -20.90 6.33
CA ILE A 33 -1.66 -20.22 7.33
C ILE A 33 -0.56 -19.38 6.66
N ARG A 34 0.09 -19.91 5.60
CA ARG A 34 1.05 -19.13 4.81
C ARG A 34 0.45 -17.87 4.21
N GLN A 35 -0.75 -17.98 3.63
CA GLN A 35 -1.46 -16.84 3.06
C GLN A 35 -1.80 -15.81 4.14
N GLY A 36 -2.26 -16.25 5.32
CA GLY A 36 -2.51 -15.38 6.47
C GLY A 36 -1.26 -14.61 6.91
N ILE A 37 -0.12 -15.30 7.04
CA ILE A 37 1.16 -14.67 7.39
C ILE A 37 1.58 -13.65 6.32
N HIS A 38 1.41 -13.98 5.03
CA HIS A 38 1.74 -13.08 3.94
C HIS A 38 0.88 -11.81 3.96
N LEU A 39 -0.44 -11.96 4.15
CA LEU A 39 -1.36 -10.84 4.26
C LEU A 39 -1.02 -9.94 5.46
N ALA A 40 -0.73 -10.54 6.62
CA ALA A 40 -0.30 -9.80 7.80
C ALA A 40 1.00 -9.02 7.56
N ALA A 41 1.97 -9.63 6.85
CA ALA A 41 3.21 -8.96 6.47
C ALA A 41 2.95 -7.79 5.51
N MET A 42 2.09 -7.96 4.50
CA MET A 42 1.72 -6.89 3.58
C MET A 42 1.01 -5.73 4.27
N ALA A 43 0.09 -6.04 5.20
CA ALA A 43 -0.67 -5.03 5.94
C ALA A 43 0.23 -4.14 6.83
N ASN A 44 1.36 -4.67 7.30
CA ASN A 44 2.31 -3.95 8.14
C ASN A 44 3.55 -3.49 7.38
N ARG A 45 3.57 -3.62 6.05
CA ARG A 45 4.68 -3.15 5.23
C ARG A 45 4.62 -1.62 5.18
N VAL A 46 5.40 -0.99 6.03
CA VAL A 46 5.68 0.45 5.97
C VAL A 46 6.66 0.71 4.83
N TRP A 47 6.52 1.85 4.17
CA TRP A 47 7.51 2.31 3.18
C TRP A 47 8.85 2.54 3.88
N ASP A 48 9.91 1.90 3.40
CA ASP A 48 11.26 2.06 3.97
C ASP A 48 11.83 3.48 3.73
N GLU A 49 11.36 4.17 2.69
CA GLU A 49 11.74 5.54 2.35
C GLU A 49 10.57 6.50 2.68
N PRO A 50 10.81 7.67 3.32
CA PRO A 50 9.77 8.66 3.52
C PRO A 50 9.10 9.03 2.18
N LEU A 51 7.77 9.13 2.19
CA LEU A 51 6.93 9.51 1.04
C LEU A 51 7.39 10.80 0.33
N PHE A 52 8.12 11.66 1.06
CA PHE A 52 8.80 12.83 0.52
C PHE A 52 10.22 12.89 1.06
N SER A 53 11.22 12.89 0.18
CA SER A 53 12.63 13.16 0.54
C SER A 53 12.91 14.66 0.72
N ARG A 54 11.94 15.52 0.35
CA ARG A 54 12.05 16.98 0.42
C ARG A 54 10.74 17.57 0.93
N THR A 55 10.78 18.19 2.10
CA THR A 55 9.74 19.12 2.54
C THR A 55 9.94 20.45 1.80
N PHE A 56 8.96 20.87 1.02
CA PHE A 56 8.96 22.22 0.43
C PHE A 56 8.49 23.21 1.50
N GLU A 57 9.28 24.26 1.73
CA GLU A 57 8.81 25.41 2.50
C GLU A 57 7.70 26.10 1.71
N GLY A 58 6.45 25.87 2.15
CA GLY A 58 5.29 26.53 1.57
C GLY A 58 5.29 28.04 1.85
N PRO A 59 4.37 28.81 1.24
CA PRO A 59 4.34 30.27 1.29
C PRO A 59 3.92 30.86 2.67
N GLY A 60 4.06 30.11 3.77
CA GLY A 60 3.63 30.53 5.12
C GLY A 60 2.12 30.64 5.31
N ARG A 61 1.32 30.34 4.27
CA ARG A 61 -0.14 30.28 4.31
C ARG A 61 -0.64 28.97 3.71
N THR A 62 -1.76 28.48 4.22
CA THR A 62 -2.49 27.38 3.57
C THR A 62 -3.16 27.93 2.30
N PRO A 63 -2.86 27.39 1.11
CA PRO A 63 -3.54 27.81 -0.12
C PRO A 63 -5.04 27.51 -0.07
N SER A 64 -5.86 28.39 -0.63
CA SER A 64 -7.27 28.11 -0.86
C SER A 64 -7.45 27.13 -2.04
N LYS A 65 -8.64 26.54 -2.17
CA LYS A 65 -8.97 25.70 -3.33
C LYS A 65 -8.84 26.45 -4.66
N GLU A 66 -9.12 27.76 -4.65
CA GLU A 66 -9.04 28.60 -5.83
C GLU A 66 -7.58 28.89 -6.22
N ASP A 67 -6.72 29.20 -5.23
CA ASP A 67 -5.28 29.36 -5.44
C ASP A 67 -4.68 28.13 -6.13
N VAL A 68 -5.04 26.92 -5.65
CA VAL A 68 -4.56 25.66 -6.23
C VAL A 68 -5.08 25.45 -7.64
N ARG A 69 -6.38 25.70 -7.87
CA ARG A 69 -7.00 25.53 -9.19
C ARG A 69 -6.35 26.45 -10.23
N SER A 70 -6.14 27.72 -9.90
CA SER A 70 -5.50 28.69 -10.79
C SER A 70 -4.08 28.27 -11.12
N ALA A 71 -3.28 27.95 -10.09
CA ALA A 71 -1.88 27.57 -10.29
C ALA A 71 -1.71 26.32 -11.18
N VAL A 72 -2.60 25.33 -11.05
CA VAL A 72 -2.58 24.13 -11.91
C VAL A 72 -2.99 24.48 -13.35
N ALA A 73 -4.04 25.30 -13.53
CA ALA A 73 -4.47 25.73 -14.86
C ALA A 73 -3.36 26.51 -15.59
N ASP A 74 -2.72 27.45 -14.90
CA ASP A 74 -1.63 28.26 -15.43
C ASP A 74 -0.39 27.43 -15.79
N ALA A 75 -0.11 26.35 -15.03
CA ALA A 75 1.00 25.45 -15.31
C ALA A 75 0.73 24.60 -16.57
N VAL A 76 -0.45 23.99 -16.66
CA VAL A 76 -0.86 23.18 -17.82
C VAL A 76 -0.89 24.02 -19.10
N GLN A 77 -1.37 25.26 -19.01
CA GLN A 77 -1.41 26.16 -20.18
C GLN A 77 -0.01 26.54 -20.67
N ARG A 78 0.94 26.80 -19.75
CA ARG A 78 2.35 27.08 -20.12
C ARG A 78 3.05 25.88 -20.75
N GLU A 79 2.77 24.66 -20.28
CA GLU A 79 3.28 23.44 -20.92
C GLU A 79 2.67 23.23 -22.33
N GLY A 80 1.39 23.59 -22.51
CA GLY A 80 0.74 23.56 -23.83
C GLY A 80 1.34 24.57 -24.82
N GLU A 81 1.67 25.78 -24.36
CA GLU A 81 2.27 26.83 -25.19
C GLU A 81 3.72 26.51 -25.58
N SER A 82 4.47 25.82 -24.73
CA SER A 82 5.83 25.37 -25.02
C SER A 82 5.89 24.14 -25.96
N GLY A 83 4.75 23.50 -26.24
CA GLY A 83 4.61 22.47 -27.29
C GLY A 83 4.16 23.00 -28.66
N VAL A 84 3.82 24.29 -28.78
CA VAL A 84 3.32 24.93 -30.03
C VAL A 84 4.42 25.75 -30.74
N THR A 85 5.68 25.50 -30.40
CA THR A 85 6.84 25.93 -31.21
C THR A 85 7.62 24.69 -31.67
N ALA A 86 7.12 24.03 -32.70
CA ALA A 86 7.83 23.01 -33.48
C ALA A 86 7.53 23.22 -34.97
#